data_AF-A0AAU3FZV1-F1
#
_entry.id   AF-A0AAU3FZV1-F1
#
_cell.length_a   1.000
_cell.length_b   1.000
_cell.length_c   1.000
_cell.angle_alpha   90.00
_cell.angle_beta   90.00
_cell.angle_gamma   90.00
#
_symmetry.space_group_name_H-M   'P 1'
#
loop_
_entity.id
_entity.type
_entity.pdbx_description
1 polymer ?
#
loop_
_entity_poly.entity_id
_entity_poly.type
_entity_poly.pdbx_seq_one_letter_code
_entity_poly.pdbx_strand_id
1 'polypeptide(L)'
;MHTGLLRNLGELSEAQCREALCLVSGEQVRTSLRPLPHAISPEILSGVDCRLPSLSGARIRATGTVTHRAAITGGRILQGSSYAFIVPSETDHRMAWSHYLARPGQVEVQGRARWRDMADGFMASELPLDILDFGAISGRLMNRVQDSPQLDRKTPFKTTRTRLRWVLEPGEIGEEGRPPIRLTLWNGMLRTLRLTGEPDARIVAFCEDLALHDWLLTTLQSLIERALIGTAAHTRIAAKLSPAIDHLLHLWMPGARVDDSFRPFWEELERHPGFSRQWKSSVERIRDQIAVNTLSLLSVMAESRREADGDPISSRGTPPGGA
;
A
#
# COMPACT_ATOMS: atom_id res chain seq x y z
N MET A 1 -1.61 9.19 -2.44
CA MET A 1 -1.39 7.84 -2.97
C MET A 1 -2.33 6.88 -2.27
N HIS A 2 -2.96 5.97 -3.02
CA HIS A 2 -3.76 4.88 -2.50
C HIS A 2 -3.11 3.56 -2.87
N THR A 3 -3.02 2.63 -1.93
CA THR A 3 -2.51 1.27 -2.17
C THR A 3 -3.56 0.26 -1.72
N GLY A 4 -3.76 -0.79 -2.50
CA GLY A 4 -4.61 -1.90 -2.10
C GLY A 4 -4.56 -3.07 -3.07
N LEU A 5 -5.26 -4.13 -2.72
CA LEU A 5 -5.35 -5.32 -3.55
C LEU A 5 -6.22 -5.04 -4.79
N LEU A 6 -5.74 -5.49 -5.94
CA LEU A 6 -6.52 -5.61 -7.16
C LEU A 6 -7.68 -6.60 -6.90
N ARG A 7 -8.87 -6.29 -7.40
CA ARG A 7 -10.03 -7.19 -7.28
C ARG A 7 -9.95 -8.27 -8.35
N ASN A 8 -8.93 -9.11 -8.24
CA ASN A 8 -8.75 -10.32 -9.02
C ASN A 8 -8.34 -11.48 -8.10
N LEU A 9 -8.88 -12.68 -8.29
CA LEU A 9 -8.49 -13.85 -7.48
C LEU A 9 -7.03 -14.26 -7.75
N GLY A 10 -6.66 -14.31 -9.03
CA GLY A 10 -5.32 -14.67 -9.50
C GLY A 10 -4.41 -13.46 -9.73
N GLU A 11 -3.18 -13.75 -10.13
CA GLU A 11 -2.27 -12.73 -10.67
C GLU A 11 -2.72 -12.36 -12.07
N LEU A 12 -2.73 -11.07 -12.37
CA LEU A 12 -2.83 -10.66 -13.77
C LEU A 12 -1.54 -10.98 -14.51
N SER A 13 -1.70 -11.51 -15.71
CA SER A 13 -0.61 -11.56 -16.69
C SER A 13 -0.17 -10.14 -17.10
N GLU A 14 1.00 -10.03 -17.73
CA GLU A 14 1.50 -8.75 -18.25
C GLU A 14 0.52 -8.12 -19.25
N ALA A 15 -0.07 -8.92 -20.14
CA ALA A 15 -1.05 -8.45 -21.12
C ALA A 15 -2.29 -7.85 -20.44
N GLN A 16 -2.84 -8.54 -19.44
CA GLN A 16 -3.99 -8.05 -18.66
C GLN A 16 -3.64 -6.79 -17.86
N CYS A 17 -2.42 -6.70 -17.30
CA CYS A 17 -1.95 -5.48 -16.65
C CYS A 17 -1.90 -4.30 -17.63
N ARG A 18 -1.36 -4.51 -18.84
CA ARG A 18 -1.29 -3.47 -19.89
C ARG A 18 -2.68 -3.00 -20.30
N GLU A 19 -3.62 -3.91 -20.50
CA GLU A 19 -4.99 -3.55 -20.86
C GLU A 19 -5.71 -2.80 -19.73
N ALA A 20 -5.57 -3.25 -18.48
CA ALA A 20 -6.17 -2.57 -17.32
C ALA A 20 -5.56 -1.18 -17.05
N LEU A 21 -4.30 -0.95 -17.45
CA LEU A 21 -3.59 0.32 -17.30
C LEU A 21 -3.56 1.18 -18.57
N CYS A 22 -4.25 0.76 -19.64
CA CYS A 22 -4.43 1.54 -20.87
C CYS A 22 -5.44 2.68 -20.65
N LEU A 23 -5.05 3.65 -19.81
CA LEU A 23 -5.92 4.72 -19.30
C LEU A 23 -5.94 5.96 -20.20
N VAL A 24 -4.98 6.06 -21.13
CA VAL A 24 -4.85 7.16 -22.10
C VAL A 24 -4.70 6.53 -23.49
N SER A 25 -5.56 6.94 -24.41
CA SER A 25 -5.53 6.43 -25.78
C SER A 25 -4.24 6.85 -26.49
N GLY A 26 -3.58 5.91 -27.15
CA GLY A 26 -2.34 6.15 -27.92
C GLY A 26 -1.06 6.13 -27.09
N GLU A 27 -1.15 6.12 -25.76
CA GLU A 27 0.01 6.09 -24.86
C GLU A 27 0.33 4.66 -24.40
N GLN A 28 1.62 4.38 -24.16
CA GLN A 28 2.08 3.03 -23.79
C GLN A 28 2.20 2.84 -22.27
N VAL A 29 1.69 1.71 -21.79
CA VAL A 29 1.95 1.22 -20.44
C VAL A 29 3.39 0.73 -20.36
N ARG A 30 4.14 1.23 -19.37
CA ARG A 30 5.52 0.78 -19.11
C ARG A 30 5.49 -0.48 -18.27
N THR A 31 6.23 -1.50 -18.64
CA THR A 31 6.33 -2.77 -17.89
C THR A 31 7.78 -3.09 -17.53
N SER A 32 7.97 -3.79 -16.41
CA SER A 32 9.23 -4.38 -16.00
C SER A 32 8.97 -5.75 -15.36
N LEU A 33 9.81 -6.73 -15.67
CA LEU A 33 9.73 -8.08 -15.10
C LEU A 33 10.59 -8.26 -13.84
N ARG A 34 11.54 -7.35 -13.60
CA ARG A 34 12.51 -7.46 -12.51
C ARG A 34 12.49 -6.20 -11.64
N PRO A 35 12.69 -6.34 -10.32
CA PRO A 35 12.85 -7.59 -9.57
C PRO A 35 11.53 -8.38 -9.42
N LEU A 36 10.39 -7.72 -9.57
CA LEU A 36 9.05 -8.32 -9.63
C LEU A 36 8.29 -7.72 -10.82
N PRO A 37 7.35 -8.45 -11.44
CA PRO A 37 6.46 -7.90 -12.46
C PRO A 37 5.82 -6.59 -11.99
N HIS A 38 5.93 -5.57 -12.80
CA HIS A 38 5.45 -4.23 -12.47
C HIS A 38 5.00 -3.54 -13.75
N ALA A 39 3.84 -2.88 -13.71
CA ALA A 39 3.30 -2.13 -14.82
C ALA A 39 2.84 -0.75 -14.34
N ILE A 40 3.12 0.29 -15.10
CA ILE A 40 2.79 1.69 -14.78
C ILE A 40 2.05 2.31 -15.96
N SER A 41 0.89 2.92 -15.69
CA SER A 41 0.15 3.66 -16.69
C SER A 41 0.93 4.91 -17.15
N PRO A 42 0.63 5.44 -18.34
CA PRO A 42 0.99 6.80 -18.70
C PRO A 42 0.58 7.80 -17.61
N GLU A 43 1.31 8.90 -17.53
CA GLU A 43 0.94 10.02 -16.66
C GLU A 43 -0.25 10.77 -17.23
N ILE A 44 -1.22 11.07 -16.38
CA ILE A 44 -2.44 11.79 -16.74
C ILE A 44 -2.43 13.12 -15.99
N LEU A 45 -2.85 14.17 -16.68
CA LEU A 45 -2.96 15.51 -16.11
C LEU A 45 -4.43 15.84 -15.81
N SER A 46 -4.68 16.30 -14.58
CA SER A 46 -5.95 16.89 -14.20
C SER A 46 -5.76 18.38 -13.96
N GLY A 47 -6.47 19.23 -14.71
CA GLY A 47 -6.53 20.65 -14.43
C GLY A 47 -7.25 20.92 -13.11
N VAL A 48 -6.71 21.81 -12.29
CA VAL A 48 -7.28 22.19 -11.00
C VAL A 48 -7.33 23.71 -10.85
N ASP A 49 -8.42 24.21 -10.26
CA ASP A 49 -8.58 25.58 -9.76
C ASP A 49 -9.35 25.46 -8.45
N CYS A 50 -8.63 25.53 -7.34
CA CYS A 50 -9.14 25.13 -6.03
C CYS A 50 -8.36 25.80 -4.91
N ARG A 51 -8.79 25.56 -3.67
CA ARG A 51 -8.04 26.00 -2.48
C ARG A 51 -7.03 24.95 -2.06
N LEU A 52 -5.88 25.40 -1.58
CA LEU A 52 -4.89 24.54 -0.93
C LEU A 52 -5.16 24.45 0.58
N PRO A 53 -4.80 23.33 1.22
CA PRO A 53 -4.85 23.20 2.68
C PRO A 53 -3.90 24.20 3.35
N SER A 54 -4.27 24.63 4.56
CA SER A 54 -3.48 25.51 5.42
C SER A 54 -3.81 25.18 6.87
N LEU A 55 -2.79 25.01 7.71
CA LEU A 55 -2.99 24.73 9.15
C LEU A 55 -3.66 25.91 9.86
N SER A 56 -3.26 27.14 9.50
CA SER A 56 -3.86 28.37 10.01
C SER A 56 -5.26 28.66 9.48
N GLY A 57 -5.78 27.84 8.56
CA GLY A 57 -7.08 28.05 7.92
C GLY A 57 -7.09 29.12 6.83
N ALA A 58 -5.91 29.56 6.37
CA ALA A 58 -5.79 30.56 5.31
C ALA A 58 -6.41 30.04 4.00
N ARG A 59 -7.17 30.90 3.32
CA ARG A 59 -7.80 30.59 2.03
C ARG A 59 -6.83 30.85 0.90
N ILE A 60 -6.00 29.87 0.59
CA ILE A 60 -4.96 29.96 -0.43
C ILE A 60 -5.52 29.39 -1.73
N ARG A 61 -5.70 30.21 -2.76
CA ARG A 61 -6.15 29.75 -4.08
C ARG A 61 -4.96 29.30 -4.91
N ALA A 62 -5.14 28.21 -5.65
CA ALA A 62 -4.14 27.73 -6.57
C ALA A 62 -4.76 27.19 -7.86
N THR A 63 -4.04 27.34 -8.97
CA THR A 63 -4.47 26.89 -10.29
C THR A 63 -3.31 26.19 -11.00
N GLY A 64 -3.58 25.09 -11.69
CA GLY A 64 -2.56 24.39 -12.45
C GLY A 64 -2.97 22.99 -12.84
N THR A 65 -1.99 22.09 -12.92
CA THR A 65 -2.22 20.69 -13.28
C THR A 65 -1.64 19.75 -12.23
N VAL A 66 -2.41 18.72 -11.90
CA VAL A 66 -2.00 17.61 -11.03
C VAL A 66 -1.69 16.41 -11.91
N THR A 67 -0.49 15.85 -11.74
CA THR A 67 -0.10 14.60 -12.38
C THR A 67 -0.61 13.42 -11.58
N HIS A 68 -1.15 12.41 -12.24
CA HIS A 68 -1.55 11.17 -11.60
C HIS A 68 -1.33 9.96 -12.52
N ARG A 69 -1.03 8.80 -11.90
CA ARG A 69 -0.78 7.54 -12.60
C ARG A 69 -1.18 6.35 -11.73
N ALA A 70 -1.40 5.21 -12.35
CA ALA A 70 -1.68 3.96 -11.67
C ALA A 70 -0.56 2.96 -11.91
N ALA A 71 -0.29 2.09 -10.94
CA ALA A 71 0.70 1.04 -11.06
C ALA A 71 0.15 -0.28 -10.52
N ILE A 72 0.53 -1.39 -11.16
CA ILE A 72 0.25 -2.75 -10.71
C ILE A 72 1.57 -3.45 -10.40
N THR A 73 1.71 -3.97 -9.18
CA THR A 73 2.89 -4.73 -8.73
C THR A 73 2.52 -6.19 -8.50
N GLY A 74 3.31 -7.10 -9.06
CA GLY A 74 3.15 -8.55 -8.98
C GLY A 74 1.82 -9.05 -9.57
N GLY A 75 1.16 -8.28 -10.44
CA GLY A 75 -0.18 -8.61 -10.93
C GLY A 75 -1.26 -8.61 -9.85
N ARG A 76 -0.99 -8.06 -8.66
CA ARG A 76 -1.85 -8.20 -7.46
C ARG A 76 -2.13 -6.89 -6.74
N ILE A 77 -1.13 -6.02 -6.60
CA ILE A 77 -1.27 -4.79 -5.82
C ILE A 77 -1.46 -3.63 -6.77
N LEU A 78 -2.53 -2.88 -6.57
CA LEU A 78 -2.85 -1.69 -7.33
C LEU A 78 -2.53 -0.45 -6.50
N GLN A 79 -1.83 0.48 -7.12
CA GLN A 79 -1.55 1.80 -6.58
C GLN A 79 -2.11 2.88 -7.49
N GLY A 80 -2.73 3.89 -6.88
CA GLY A 80 -3.08 5.14 -7.53
C GLY A 80 -2.26 6.27 -6.91
N SER A 81 -1.55 7.02 -7.73
CA SER A 81 -0.68 8.12 -7.31
C SER A 81 -1.13 9.42 -7.92
N SER A 82 -0.98 10.51 -7.17
CA SER A 82 -1.25 11.88 -7.64
C SER A 82 -0.35 12.84 -6.89
N TYR A 83 0.25 13.78 -7.61
CA TYR A 83 1.21 14.74 -7.08
C TYR A 83 1.26 16.00 -7.94
N ALA A 84 1.80 17.07 -7.38
CA ALA A 84 2.12 18.31 -8.09
C ALA A 84 3.26 19.03 -7.38
N PHE A 85 4.04 19.80 -8.14
CA PHE A 85 4.95 20.80 -7.60
C PHE A 85 4.15 22.07 -7.33
N ILE A 86 4.15 22.50 -6.07
CA ILE A 86 3.46 23.73 -5.67
C ILE A 86 4.46 24.88 -5.77
N VAL A 87 4.15 25.87 -6.60
CA VAL A 87 5.05 26.98 -6.94
C VAL A 87 4.35 28.33 -6.72
N PRO A 88 5.06 29.43 -6.45
CA PRO A 88 4.44 30.75 -6.43
C PRO A 88 3.98 31.12 -7.84
N SER A 89 2.83 31.78 -7.95
CA SER A 89 2.40 32.40 -9.20
C SER A 89 3.30 33.60 -9.53
N GLU A 90 3.66 33.76 -10.80
CA GLU A 90 4.36 34.94 -11.30
C GLU A 90 3.44 36.16 -11.40
N THR A 91 2.12 35.94 -11.34
CA THR A 91 1.09 36.97 -11.47
C THR A 91 0.04 36.90 -10.37
N ASP A 92 -0.57 38.03 -10.04
CA ASP A 92 -1.63 38.11 -9.02
C ASP A 92 -3.02 37.67 -9.53
N HIS A 93 -3.13 37.21 -10.78
CA HIS A 93 -4.39 36.79 -11.39
C HIS A 93 -4.26 35.43 -12.08
N ARG A 94 -5.41 34.81 -12.37
CA ARG A 94 -5.44 33.53 -13.08
C ARG A 94 -5.05 33.70 -14.54
N MET A 95 -4.20 32.81 -15.04
CA MET A 95 -3.80 32.76 -16.45
C MET A 95 -4.75 31.92 -17.30
N ALA A 96 -4.61 32.01 -18.62
CA ALA A 96 -5.33 31.14 -19.55
C ALA A 96 -4.91 29.68 -19.37
N TRP A 97 -5.77 28.72 -19.72
CA TRP A 97 -5.45 27.30 -19.55
C TRP A 97 -4.20 26.85 -20.33
N SER A 98 -3.89 27.48 -21.46
CA SER A 98 -2.67 27.21 -22.23
C SER A 98 -1.39 27.39 -21.40
N HIS A 99 -1.37 28.37 -20.49
CA HIS A 99 -0.25 28.62 -19.57
C HIS A 99 -0.01 27.43 -18.63
N TYR A 100 -1.08 26.90 -18.04
CA TYR A 100 -0.98 25.77 -17.10
C TYR A 100 -0.72 24.44 -17.81
N LEU A 101 -1.27 24.26 -19.01
CA LEU A 101 -1.03 23.05 -19.82
C LEU A 101 0.42 22.98 -20.34
N ALA A 102 1.09 24.12 -20.52
CA ALA A 102 2.51 24.17 -20.85
C ALA A 102 3.42 23.82 -19.65
N ARG A 103 2.87 23.71 -18.43
CA ARG A 103 3.60 23.43 -17.18
C ARG A 103 2.99 22.20 -16.48
N PRO A 104 3.14 21.01 -17.06
CA PRO A 104 2.53 19.79 -16.53
C PRO A 104 3.04 19.48 -15.12
N GLY A 105 2.11 19.16 -14.22
CA GLY A 105 2.41 18.81 -12.83
C GLY A 105 2.73 19.99 -11.93
N GLN A 106 2.58 21.24 -12.38
CA GLN A 106 2.76 22.43 -11.55
C GLN A 106 1.41 23.04 -11.15
N VAL A 107 1.33 23.46 -9.89
CA VAL A 107 0.17 24.17 -9.33
C VAL A 107 0.66 25.49 -8.74
N GLU A 108 0.21 26.59 -9.34
CA GLU A 108 0.63 27.95 -8.99
C GLU A 108 -0.26 28.51 -7.89
N VAL A 109 0.38 29.00 -6.83
CA VAL A 109 -0.27 29.64 -5.67
C VAL A 109 -0.45 31.12 -5.92
N GLN A 110 -1.69 31.59 -5.80
CA GLN A 110 -2.04 33.00 -5.93
C GLN A 110 -1.81 33.73 -4.60
N GLY A 111 -1.12 34.86 -4.65
CA GLY A 111 -0.81 35.69 -3.48
C GLY A 111 0.31 35.14 -2.60
N ARG A 112 0.33 35.56 -1.33
CA ARG A 112 1.44 35.26 -0.42
C ARG A 112 1.45 33.80 0.02
N ALA A 113 2.41 33.05 -0.50
CA ALA A 113 2.60 31.65 -0.11
C ALA A 113 3.18 31.52 1.30
N ARG A 114 2.55 30.67 2.11
CA ARG A 114 3.06 30.22 3.42
C ARG A 114 3.36 28.73 3.34
N TRP A 115 4.50 28.38 2.75
CA TRP A 115 4.85 26.99 2.38
C TRP A 115 4.73 26.00 3.52
N ARG A 116 5.32 26.30 4.68
CA ARG A 116 5.27 25.41 5.86
C ARG A 116 3.84 25.23 6.39
N ASP A 117 3.07 26.32 6.46
CA ASP A 117 1.67 26.28 6.90
C ASP A 117 0.78 25.45 5.95
N MET A 118 1.04 25.51 4.64
CA MET A 118 0.37 24.65 3.65
C MET A 118 0.78 23.19 3.77
N ALA A 119 2.07 22.92 3.94
CA ALA A 119 2.57 21.57 4.16
C ALA A 119 1.95 20.96 5.42
N ASP A 120 1.94 21.70 6.53
CA ASP A 120 1.36 21.26 7.80
C ASP A 120 -0.16 21.03 7.66
N GLY A 121 -0.88 21.94 7.00
CA GLY A 121 -2.30 21.77 6.69
C GLY A 121 -2.56 20.53 5.84
N PHE A 122 -1.71 20.24 4.85
CA PHE A 122 -1.84 19.04 4.03
C PHE A 122 -1.53 17.75 4.79
N MET A 123 -0.71 17.82 5.85
CA MET A 123 -0.36 16.69 6.72
C MET A 123 -1.32 16.48 7.90
N ALA A 124 -2.30 17.37 8.12
CA ALA A 124 -3.30 17.21 9.18
C ALA A 124 -4.13 15.92 8.99
N SER A 125 -4.53 15.25 10.07
CA SER A 125 -5.32 14.00 10.01
C SER A 125 -6.61 14.15 9.20
N GLU A 126 -7.27 15.29 9.35
CA GLU A 126 -8.49 15.66 8.64
C GLU A 126 -8.23 16.86 7.73
N LEU A 127 -8.85 16.82 6.55
CA LEU A 127 -8.81 17.92 5.60
C LEU A 127 -10.19 18.59 5.54
N PRO A 128 -10.26 19.93 5.50
CA PRO A 128 -11.52 20.62 5.26
C PRO A 128 -12.21 20.16 3.97
N LEU A 129 -13.54 20.33 3.94
CA LEU A 129 -14.29 20.26 2.69
C LEU A 129 -13.90 21.48 1.80
N ASP A 130 -13.95 21.32 0.48
CA ASP A 130 -13.65 22.35 -0.53
C ASP A 130 -12.17 22.75 -0.74
N ILE A 131 -11.23 21.84 -0.49
CA ILE A 131 -9.82 22.00 -0.88
C ILE A 131 -9.39 20.94 -1.90
N LEU A 132 -8.20 21.13 -2.47
CA LEU A 132 -7.57 20.16 -3.37
C LEU A 132 -7.36 18.81 -2.67
N ASP A 133 -8.11 17.79 -3.08
CA ASP A 133 -7.96 16.43 -2.59
C ASP A 133 -7.24 15.53 -3.62
N PHE A 134 -5.91 15.45 -3.48
CA PHE A 134 -5.08 14.49 -4.21
C PHE A 134 -5.52 13.03 -3.97
N GLY A 135 -6.00 12.70 -2.77
CA GLY A 135 -6.54 11.37 -2.46
C GLY A 135 -7.75 11.05 -3.33
N ALA A 136 -8.68 12.00 -3.50
CA ALA A 136 -9.83 11.80 -4.39
C ALA A 136 -9.41 11.59 -5.85
N ILE A 137 -8.40 12.32 -6.35
CA ILE A 137 -7.87 12.15 -7.72
C ILE A 137 -7.30 10.74 -7.90
N SER A 138 -6.36 10.34 -7.05
CA SER A 138 -5.72 9.02 -7.11
C SER A 138 -6.70 7.87 -6.81
N GLY A 139 -7.67 8.06 -5.91
CA GLY A 139 -8.71 7.10 -5.59
C GLY A 139 -9.68 6.85 -6.75
N ARG A 140 -10.08 7.91 -7.46
CA ARG A 140 -10.88 7.77 -8.70
C ARG A 140 -10.12 7.02 -9.78
N LEU A 141 -8.83 7.30 -9.94
CA LEU A 141 -7.97 6.57 -10.88
C LEU A 141 -7.89 5.08 -10.54
N MET A 142 -7.70 4.76 -9.26
CA MET A 142 -7.69 3.39 -8.77
C MET A 142 -9.02 2.68 -9.03
N ASN A 143 -10.15 3.36 -8.83
CA ASN A 143 -11.47 2.80 -9.14
C ASN A 143 -11.64 2.53 -10.64
N ARG A 144 -11.18 3.43 -11.52
CA ARG A 144 -11.20 3.22 -12.97
C ARG A 144 -10.46 1.94 -13.38
N VAL A 145 -9.29 1.66 -12.79
CA VAL A 145 -8.56 0.41 -13.03
C VAL A 145 -9.34 -0.81 -12.50
N GLN A 146 -9.96 -0.68 -11.32
CA GLN A 146 -10.77 -1.74 -10.71
C GLN A 146 -12.08 -2.05 -11.47
N ASP A 147 -12.54 -1.10 -12.29
CA ASP A 147 -13.71 -1.27 -13.15
C ASP A 147 -13.36 -1.94 -14.50
N SER A 148 -12.07 -2.19 -14.76
CA SER A 148 -11.60 -2.87 -15.97
C SER A 148 -12.28 -4.23 -16.19
N PRO A 149 -12.66 -4.56 -17.44
CA PRO A 149 -13.23 -5.87 -17.76
C PRO A 149 -12.24 -7.03 -17.58
N GLN A 150 -10.95 -6.76 -17.44
CA GLN A 150 -9.91 -7.78 -17.21
C GLN A 150 -9.93 -8.39 -15.81
N LEU A 151 -10.76 -7.86 -14.90
CA LEU A 151 -10.80 -8.26 -13.50
C LEU A 151 -12.03 -9.12 -13.20
N ASP A 152 -11.83 -10.24 -12.49
CA ASP A 152 -12.93 -11.11 -12.05
C ASP A 152 -13.75 -10.53 -10.87
N ARG A 153 -13.30 -9.40 -10.31
CA ARG A 153 -13.89 -8.64 -9.20
C ARG A 153 -13.93 -9.39 -7.86
N LYS A 154 -13.24 -10.53 -7.75
CA LYS A 154 -13.07 -11.33 -6.54
C LYS A 154 -11.74 -10.99 -5.87
N THR A 155 -11.65 -11.23 -4.57
CA THR A 155 -10.38 -11.06 -3.83
C THR A 155 -10.08 -12.34 -3.05
N PRO A 156 -8.82 -12.79 -3.01
CA PRO A 156 -8.43 -13.98 -2.25
C PRO A 156 -8.62 -13.79 -0.72
N PHE A 157 -8.62 -12.55 -0.24
CA PHE A 157 -8.90 -12.20 1.15
C PHE A 157 -9.41 -10.77 1.25
N LYS A 158 -9.99 -10.42 2.41
CA LYS A 158 -10.42 -9.05 2.71
C LYS A 158 -9.23 -8.22 3.18
N THR A 159 -9.08 -7.04 2.60
CA THR A 159 -8.06 -6.06 2.97
C THR A 159 -8.61 -4.65 2.76
N THR A 160 -8.01 -3.70 3.47
CA THR A 160 -8.37 -2.29 3.42
C THR A 160 -7.32 -1.55 2.58
N ARG A 161 -7.74 -0.53 1.84
CA ARG A 161 -6.80 0.35 1.15
C ARG A 161 -6.12 1.26 2.17
N THR A 162 -4.81 1.47 2.03
CA THR A 162 -4.12 2.55 2.75
C THR A 162 -4.04 3.79 1.87
N ARG A 163 -3.91 4.95 2.51
CA ARG A 163 -3.70 6.26 1.91
C ARG A 163 -2.41 6.84 2.48
N LEU A 164 -1.43 7.05 1.61
CA LEU A 164 -0.23 7.82 1.94
C LEU A 164 -0.37 9.24 1.38
N ARG A 165 -0.27 10.24 2.25
CA ARG A 165 -0.02 11.64 1.89
C ARG A 165 1.43 11.97 2.16
N TRP A 166 2.06 12.72 1.27
CA TRP A 166 3.47 13.07 1.46
C TRP A 166 3.76 14.50 1.03
N VAL A 167 4.75 15.11 1.66
CA VAL A 167 5.33 16.40 1.29
C VAL A 167 6.84 16.26 1.23
N LEU A 168 7.43 16.79 0.18
CA LEU A 168 8.86 17.06 0.09
C LEU A 168 9.08 18.55 0.30
N GLU A 169 9.78 18.91 1.36
CA GLU A 169 10.21 20.29 1.60
C GLU A 169 11.68 20.45 1.17
N PRO A 170 12.02 21.53 0.44
CA PRO A 170 13.41 21.85 0.15
C PRO A 170 14.23 21.98 1.43
N GLY A 171 15.44 21.43 1.39
CA GLY A 171 16.41 21.49 2.50
C GLY A 171 17.50 20.44 2.34
N GLU A 172 18.58 20.60 3.11
CA GLU A 172 19.70 19.65 3.10
C GLU A 172 19.37 18.40 3.93
N ILE A 173 19.72 17.23 3.39
CA ILE A 173 19.57 15.95 4.10
C ILE A 173 20.58 15.93 5.25
N GLY A 174 20.08 15.78 6.48
CA GLY A 174 20.94 15.70 7.67
C GLY A 174 21.15 17.03 8.39
N GLU A 175 20.38 18.07 8.05
CA GLU A 175 20.30 19.31 8.85
C GLU A 175 20.01 18.98 10.34
N GLU A 176 20.79 19.55 11.26
CA GLU A 176 20.71 19.24 12.69
C GLU A 176 19.28 19.39 13.24
N GLY A 177 18.79 18.33 13.89
CA GLY A 177 17.47 18.32 14.53
C GLY A 177 16.28 18.03 13.60
N ARG A 178 16.50 17.84 12.28
CA ARG A 178 15.44 17.48 11.34
C ARG A 178 15.71 16.12 10.69
N PRO A 179 14.91 15.07 11.01
CA PRO A 179 15.09 13.77 10.38
C PRO A 179 14.79 13.90 8.87
N PRO A 180 15.57 13.23 8.01
CA PRO A 180 15.44 13.33 6.56
C PRO A 180 14.07 12.81 6.07
N ILE A 181 13.49 11.89 6.84
CA ILE A 181 12.19 11.29 6.59
C ILE A 181 11.43 11.15 7.92
N ARG A 182 10.14 11.47 7.91
CA ARG A 182 9.22 11.25 9.04
C ARG A 182 7.93 10.64 8.54
N LEU A 183 7.72 9.38 8.86
CA LEU A 183 6.47 8.67 8.63
C LEU A 183 5.59 8.73 9.90
N THR A 184 4.33 9.08 9.75
CA THR A 184 3.34 9.12 10.84
C THR A 184 2.11 8.34 10.45
N LEU A 185 1.71 7.41 11.31
CA LEU A 185 0.50 6.60 11.16
C LEU A 185 -0.59 7.23 12.01
N TRP A 186 -1.67 7.69 11.38
CA TRP A 186 -2.78 8.35 12.09
C TRP A 186 -3.84 7.38 12.55
N ASN A 187 -4.19 6.44 11.68
CA ASN A 187 -5.17 5.39 11.94
C ASN A 187 -4.84 4.16 11.08
N GLY A 188 -5.75 3.17 11.02
CA GLY A 188 -5.54 1.97 10.20
C GLY A 188 -5.38 2.22 8.69
N MET A 189 -5.79 3.38 8.16
CA MET A 189 -5.81 3.67 6.71
C MET A 189 -4.89 4.81 6.29
N LEU A 190 -4.77 5.88 7.08
CA LEU A 190 -4.05 7.09 6.71
C LEU A 190 -2.61 7.10 7.26
N ARG A 191 -1.66 7.41 6.39
CA ARG A 191 -0.26 7.71 6.71
C ARG A 191 0.13 9.05 6.13
N THR A 192 0.99 9.77 6.83
CA THR A 192 1.62 11.01 6.35
C THR A 192 3.13 10.86 6.36
N LEU A 193 3.77 11.35 5.31
CA LEU A 193 5.20 11.28 5.12
C LEU A 193 5.76 12.67 4.86
N ARG A 194 6.73 13.08 5.68
CA ARG A 194 7.46 14.33 5.47
C ARG A 194 8.88 13.99 5.07
N LEU A 195 9.34 14.60 3.98
CA LEU A 195 10.67 14.41 3.42
C LEU A 195 11.37 15.77 3.35
N THR A 196 12.68 15.76 3.55
CA THR A 196 13.52 16.94 3.32
C THR A 196 14.54 16.60 2.24
N GLY A 197 14.65 17.43 1.21
CA GLY A 197 15.58 17.20 0.09
C GLY A 197 15.26 18.06 -1.12
N GLU A 198 16.10 17.92 -2.15
CA GLU A 198 15.92 18.63 -3.41
C GLU A 198 14.71 18.11 -4.21
N PRO A 199 13.94 18.99 -4.88
CA PRO A 199 12.84 18.57 -5.75
C PRO A 199 13.31 17.66 -6.88
N ASP A 200 12.91 16.39 -6.83
CA ASP A 200 13.20 15.39 -7.86
C ASP A 200 11.95 14.58 -8.19
N ALA A 201 11.59 14.45 -9.47
CA ALA A 201 10.45 13.66 -9.90
C ALA A 201 10.53 12.17 -9.49
N ARG A 202 11.75 11.64 -9.30
CA ARG A 202 11.98 10.26 -8.85
C ARG A 202 11.49 10.01 -7.41
N ILE A 203 11.28 11.05 -6.60
CA ILE A 203 10.70 10.92 -5.25
C ILE A 203 9.32 10.26 -5.28
N VAL A 204 8.58 10.40 -6.38
CA VAL A 204 7.26 9.78 -6.53
C VAL A 204 7.40 8.26 -6.52
N ALA A 205 8.41 7.71 -7.21
CA ALA A 205 8.66 6.27 -7.24
C ALA A 205 9.09 5.75 -5.85
N PHE A 206 9.88 6.53 -5.10
CA PHE A 206 10.20 6.22 -3.71
C PHE A 206 8.93 6.17 -2.84
N CYS A 207 8.08 7.19 -2.91
CA CYS A 207 6.83 7.25 -2.15
C CYS A 207 5.85 6.12 -2.53
N GLU A 208 5.82 5.72 -3.80
CA GLU A 208 5.06 4.55 -4.28
C GLU A 208 5.61 3.26 -3.67
N ASP A 209 6.92 3.06 -3.70
CA ASP A 209 7.58 1.89 -3.12
C ASP A 209 7.35 1.82 -1.60
N LEU A 210 7.45 2.94 -0.90
CA LEU A 210 7.12 3.00 0.54
C LEU A 210 5.65 2.67 0.81
N ALA A 211 4.73 3.27 0.06
CA ALA A 211 3.30 3.02 0.22
C ALA A 211 2.90 1.56 -0.07
N LEU A 212 3.64 0.88 -0.96
CA LEU A 212 3.49 -0.54 -1.23
C LEU A 212 3.88 -1.38 -0.02
N HIS A 213 5.07 -1.15 0.53
CA HIS A 213 5.61 -1.96 1.63
C HIS A 213 4.90 -1.69 2.96
N ASP A 214 4.51 -0.44 3.24
CA ASP A 214 3.63 -0.13 4.39
C ASP A 214 2.30 -0.87 4.31
N TRP A 215 1.70 -0.92 3.11
CA TRP A 215 0.44 -1.65 2.90
C TRP A 215 0.61 -3.16 3.06
N LEU A 216 1.69 -3.73 2.53
CA LEU A 216 2.02 -5.15 2.70
C LEU A 216 2.14 -5.51 4.18
N LEU A 217 2.90 -4.71 4.94
CA LEU A 217 3.09 -4.91 6.37
C LEU A 217 1.77 -4.81 7.15
N THR A 218 1.01 -3.73 6.92
CA THR A 218 -0.31 -3.52 7.54
C THR A 218 -1.26 -4.67 7.23
N THR A 219 -1.28 -5.13 5.97
CA THR A 219 -2.17 -6.21 5.51
C THR A 219 -1.79 -7.54 6.13
N LEU A 220 -0.49 -7.85 6.20
CA LEU A 220 -0.01 -9.09 6.79
C LEU A 220 -0.34 -9.16 8.28
N GLN A 221 -0.07 -8.08 9.02
CA GLN A 221 -0.42 -7.97 10.45
C GLN A 221 -1.93 -8.15 10.66
N SER A 222 -2.76 -7.49 9.86
CA SER A 222 -4.22 -7.63 9.92
C SER A 222 -4.71 -9.05 9.61
N LEU A 223 -4.03 -9.78 8.70
CA LEU A 223 -4.36 -11.17 8.39
C LEU A 223 -4.01 -12.10 9.56
N ILE A 224 -2.85 -11.90 10.19
CA ILE A 224 -2.43 -12.65 11.38
C ILE A 224 -3.43 -12.43 12.52
N GLU A 225 -3.77 -11.17 12.82
CA GLU A 225 -4.75 -10.84 13.86
C GLU A 225 -6.10 -11.53 13.63
N ARG A 226 -6.66 -11.44 12.41
CA ARG A 226 -7.93 -12.10 12.05
C ARG A 226 -7.86 -13.63 12.06
N ALA A 227 -6.70 -14.20 11.78
CA ALA A 227 -6.51 -15.64 11.86
C ALA A 227 -6.60 -16.14 13.30
N LEU A 228 -6.08 -15.35 14.24
CA LEU A 228 -6.01 -15.66 15.67
C LEU A 228 -7.26 -15.27 16.46
N ILE A 229 -8.12 -14.40 15.92
CA ILE A 229 -9.40 -14.06 16.56
C ILE A 229 -10.38 -15.25 16.43
N GLY A 230 -10.70 -15.84 17.59
CA GLY A 230 -11.70 -16.90 17.79
C GLY A 230 -11.11 -18.25 18.20
N THR A 231 -11.86 -19.06 18.94
CA THR A 231 -11.56 -20.47 19.31
C THR A 231 -11.74 -21.42 18.11
N ALA A 232 -11.25 -21.02 16.93
CA ALA A 232 -11.42 -21.81 15.73
C ALA A 232 -10.48 -23.02 15.74
N ALA A 233 -11.02 -24.20 15.38
CA ALA A 233 -10.24 -25.42 15.18
C ALA A 233 -9.01 -25.17 14.30
N HIS A 234 -7.88 -25.78 14.64
CA HIS A 234 -6.56 -25.48 14.07
C HIS A 234 -6.52 -25.48 12.52
N THR A 235 -7.24 -26.38 11.85
CA THR A 235 -7.36 -26.44 10.37
C THR A 235 -7.84 -25.12 9.75
N ARG A 236 -8.67 -24.35 10.47
CA ARG A 236 -9.17 -23.04 10.00
C ARG A 236 -8.11 -21.95 10.05
N ILE A 237 -7.07 -22.08 10.89
CA ILE A 237 -6.01 -21.08 11.01
C ILE A 237 -5.07 -21.16 9.80
N ALA A 238 -4.62 -22.36 9.40
CA ALA A 238 -3.80 -22.52 8.20
C ALA A 238 -4.53 -22.01 6.95
N ALA A 239 -5.79 -22.40 6.75
CA ALA A 239 -6.59 -21.95 5.62
C ALA A 239 -6.77 -20.41 5.57
N LYS A 240 -6.82 -19.74 6.73
CA LYS A 240 -6.89 -18.28 6.81
C LYS A 240 -5.55 -17.59 6.49
N LEU A 241 -4.41 -18.27 6.70
CA LEU A 241 -3.07 -17.72 6.49
C LEU A 241 -2.48 -18.06 5.11
N SER A 242 -2.93 -19.13 4.45
CA SER A 242 -2.48 -19.52 3.10
C SER A 242 -2.47 -18.35 2.10
N PRO A 243 -3.49 -17.46 2.04
CA PRO A 243 -3.48 -16.37 1.09
C PRO A 243 -2.34 -15.36 1.30
N ALA A 244 -1.81 -15.22 2.52
CA ALA A 244 -0.63 -14.38 2.74
C ALA A 244 0.61 -14.97 2.06
N ILE A 245 0.80 -16.29 2.19
CA ILE A 245 1.93 -17.03 1.60
C ILE A 245 1.84 -16.97 0.08
N ASP A 246 0.67 -17.33 -0.45
CA ASP A 246 0.46 -17.50 -1.89
C ASP A 246 0.45 -16.16 -2.65
N HIS A 247 0.12 -15.05 -1.97
CA HIS A 247 -0.18 -13.79 -2.66
C HIS A 247 0.62 -12.57 -2.20
N LEU A 248 1.18 -12.58 -0.98
CA LEU A 248 1.83 -11.39 -0.41
C LEU A 248 3.31 -11.59 -0.15
N LEU A 249 3.72 -12.75 0.35
CA LEU A 249 5.07 -12.91 0.91
C LEU A 249 6.19 -12.66 -0.10
N HIS A 250 5.97 -13.07 -1.34
CA HIS A 250 6.94 -12.92 -2.43
C HIS A 250 7.04 -11.48 -2.97
N LEU A 251 6.14 -10.57 -2.57
CA LEU A 251 6.12 -9.17 -3.05
C LEU A 251 6.99 -8.23 -2.22
N TRP A 252 7.58 -8.72 -1.12
CA TRP A 252 8.41 -7.91 -0.24
C TRP A 252 9.81 -7.71 -0.82
N MET A 253 10.05 -6.56 -1.46
CA MET A 253 11.35 -6.15 -1.99
C MET A 253 11.55 -4.62 -1.84
N PRO A 254 11.69 -4.13 -0.59
CA PRO A 254 11.80 -2.70 -0.32
C PRO A 254 13.05 -2.10 -0.98
N GLY A 255 12.89 -0.94 -1.60
CA GLY A 255 13.96 -0.19 -2.25
C GLY A 255 14.39 -0.76 -3.61
N ALA A 256 13.92 -1.94 -4.02
CA ALA A 256 14.47 -2.64 -5.19
C ALA A 256 14.12 -1.99 -6.55
N ARG A 257 13.22 -1.00 -6.56
CA ARG A 257 12.85 -0.17 -7.73
C ARG A 257 13.17 1.31 -7.55
N VAL A 258 13.81 1.66 -6.45
CA VAL A 258 14.11 3.04 -6.10
C VAL A 258 15.53 3.36 -6.56
N ASP A 259 15.72 4.58 -7.06
CA ASP A 259 17.04 5.12 -7.40
C ASP A 259 17.95 5.17 -6.15
N ASP A 260 19.23 4.84 -6.32
CA ASP A 260 20.20 4.75 -5.21
C ASP A 260 20.32 6.05 -4.42
N SER A 261 20.02 7.21 -5.02
CA SER A 261 20.00 8.50 -4.33
C SER A 261 19.00 8.57 -3.16
N PHE A 262 17.96 7.74 -3.15
CA PHE A 262 16.97 7.68 -2.07
C PHE A 262 17.24 6.56 -1.05
N ARG A 263 18.35 5.82 -1.21
CA ARG A 263 18.76 4.80 -0.24
C ARG A 263 18.83 5.31 1.20
N PRO A 264 19.34 6.54 1.49
CA PRO A 264 19.38 7.05 2.86
C PRO A 264 17.99 7.14 3.52
N PHE A 265 16.93 7.43 2.76
CA PHE A 265 15.57 7.44 3.30
C PHE A 265 15.09 6.04 3.68
N TRP A 266 15.41 5.03 2.85
CA TRP A 266 15.10 3.63 3.16
C TRP A 266 15.87 3.13 4.39
N GLU A 267 17.14 3.48 4.52
CA GLU A 267 17.96 3.13 5.68
C GLU A 267 17.40 3.72 6.98
N GLU A 268 16.89 4.95 6.94
CA GLU A 268 16.21 5.55 8.11
C GLU A 268 14.95 4.76 8.47
N LEU A 269 14.13 4.35 7.50
CA LEU A 269 12.94 3.53 7.76
C LEU A 269 13.26 2.13 8.27
N GLU A 270 14.39 1.56 7.85
CA GLU A 270 14.89 0.27 8.38
C GLU A 270 15.51 0.42 9.78
N ARG A 271 16.05 1.60 10.11
CA ARG A 271 16.49 1.89 11.48
C ARG A 271 15.28 2.10 12.39
N HIS A 272 14.38 2.99 11.98
CA HIS A 272 13.15 3.37 12.67
C HIS A 272 12.04 3.62 11.62
N PRO A 273 11.01 2.75 11.50
CA PRO A 273 10.52 1.77 12.47
C PRO A 273 10.96 0.31 12.26
N GLY A 274 11.84 0.02 11.30
CA GLY A 274 12.35 -1.34 11.04
C GLY A 274 11.39 -2.21 10.23
N PHE A 275 10.99 -1.73 9.06
CA PHE A 275 10.02 -2.39 8.16
C PHE A 275 10.39 -3.86 7.89
N SER A 276 11.63 -4.14 7.47
CA SER A 276 12.05 -5.51 7.16
C SER A 276 12.14 -6.40 8.40
N ARG A 277 12.48 -5.84 9.58
CA ARG A 277 12.45 -6.58 10.85
C ARG A 277 11.03 -6.99 11.22
N GLN A 278 10.07 -6.06 11.11
CA GLN A 278 8.66 -6.34 11.40
C GLN A 278 8.06 -7.36 10.42
N TRP A 279 8.41 -7.24 9.14
CA TRP A 279 8.01 -8.20 8.11
C TRP A 279 8.54 -9.60 8.42
N LYS A 280 9.85 -9.72 8.68
CA LYS A 280 10.49 -11.00 9.02
C LYS A 280 9.84 -11.65 10.23
N SER A 281 9.63 -10.90 11.31
CA SER A 281 8.95 -11.41 12.50
C SER A 281 7.51 -11.88 12.21
N SER A 282 6.79 -11.17 11.34
CA SER A 282 5.44 -11.57 10.91
C SER A 282 5.45 -12.86 10.08
N VAL A 283 6.43 -13.03 9.19
CA VAL A 283 6.63 -14.25 8.41
C VAL A 283 6.99 -15.43 9.30
N GLU A 284 7.90 -15.25 10.24
CA GLU A 284 8.27 -16.27 11.23
C GLU A 284 7.04 -16.72 12.03
N ARG A 285 6.25 -15.76 12.54
CA ARG A 285 5.00 -16.06 13.25
C ARG A 285 3.99 -16.87 12.41
N ILE A 286 3.85 -16.58 11.12
CA ILE A 286 2.99 -17.36 10.22
C ILE A 286 3.51 -18.79 10.07
N ARG A 287 4.81 -18.95 9.86
CA ARG A 287 5.44 -20.27 9.73
C ARG A 287 5.26 -21.10 11.00
N ASP A 288 5.51 -20.50 12.17
CA ASP A 288 5.34 -21.16 13.47
C ASP A 288 3.89 -21.59 13.68
N GLN A 289 2.93 -20.72 13.35
CA GLN A 289 1.51 -21.04 13.50
C GLN A 289 1.05 -22.20 12.60
N ILE A 290 1.62 -22.31 11.41
CA ILE A 290 1.37 -23.43 10.48
C ILE A 290 2.05 -24.70 10.99
N ALA A 291 3.29 -24.62 11.46
CA ALA A 291 4.02 -25.77 12.00
C ALA A 291 3.32 -26.38 13.21
N VAL A 292 2.92 -25.55 14.19
CA VAL A 292 2.17 -25.98 15.38
C VAL A 292 0.86 -26.64 14.98
N ASN A 293 0.11 -26.06 14.04
CA ASN A 293 -1.14 -26.64 13.54
C ASN A 293 -0.92 -28.02 12.89
N THR A 294 0.09 -28.16 12.03
CA THR A 294 0.43 -29.44 11.41
C THR A 294 0.77 -30.51 12.46
N LEU A 295 1.56 -30.16 13.49
CA LEU A 295 1.88 -31.06 14.60
C LEU A 295 0.63 -31.47 15.39
N SER A 296 -0.27 -30.53 15.69
CA SER A 296 -1.53 -30.83 16.37
C SER A 296 -2.41 -31.79 15.57
N LEU A 297 -2.53 -31.59 14.25
CA LEU A 297 -3.30 -32.48 13.37
C LEU A 297 -2.70 -33.89 13.33
N LEU A 298 -1.37 -34.01 13.26
CA LEU A 298 -0.68 -35.29 13.32
C LEU A 298 -0.88 -36.01 14.66
N SER A 299 -0.91 -35.28 15.78
CA SER A 299 -1.19 -35.84 17.11
C SER A 299 -2.61 -36.42 17.19
N VAL A 300 -3.61 -35.64 16.74
CA VAL A 300 -5.02 -36.08 16.73
C VAL A 300 -5.19 -37.32 15.85
N MET A 301 -4.58 -37.35 14.66
CA MET A 301 -4.63 -38.52 13.78
C MET A 301 -3.94 -39.75 14.41
N ALA A 302 -2.84 -39.56 15.13
CA ALA A 302 -2.15 -40.64 15.82
C ALA A 302 -2.96 -41.20 17.00
N GLU A 303 -3.65 -40.34 17.75
CA GLU A 303 -4.56 -40.73 18.83
C GLU A 303 -5.77 -41.50 18.30
N SER A 304 -6.45 -41.00 17.26
CA SER A 304 -7.58 -41.71 16.65
C SER A 304 -7.19 -43.07 16.06
N ARG A 305 -5.96 -43.21 15.55
CA ARG A 305 -5.44 -44.50 15.06
C ARG A 305 -5.17 -45.48 16.20
N ARG A 306 -4.69 -45.01 17.36
CA ARG A 306 -4.51 -45.84 18.55
C ARG A 306 -5.83 -46.29 19.16
N GLU A 307 -6.85 -45.44 19.15
CA GLU A 307 -8.21 -45.84 19.56
C GLU A 307 -8.82 -46.89 18.62
N ALA A 308 -8.58 -46.76 17.30
CA ALA A 308 -9.06 -47.74 16.32
C ALA A 308 -8.34 -49.11 16.41
N ASP A 309 -7.05 -49.14 16.76
CA ASP A 309 -6.29 -50.38 16.97
C ASP A 309 -6.49 -50.97 18.40
N GLY A 310 -7.18 -50.27 19.30
CA GLY A 310 -7.29 -50.57 20.73
C GLY A 310 -8.48 -51.42 21.17
N ASP A 311 -9.35 -51.91 20.27
CA ASP A 311 -10.56 -52.67 20.64
C ASP A 311 -10.51 -54.15 20.18
N PRO A 312 -9.79 -55.05 20.90
CA PRO A 312 -10.03 -56.49 20.81
C PRO A 312 -10.98 -56.92 21.94
N ILE A 313 -12.25 -57.13 21.58
CA ILE A 313 -13.22 -58.08 22.13
C ILE A 313 -12.91 -58.55 23.58
N SER A 314 -13.47 -57.86 24.57
CA SER A 314 -13.71 -58.42 25.90
C SER A 314 -15.17 -58.86 26.02
N SER A 315 -15.52 -59.99 25.39
CA SER A 315 -16.73 -60.73 25.73
C SER A 315 -16.38 -61.83 26.73
N ARG A 316 -16.66 -61.52 28.00
CA ARG A 316 -16.68 -62.38 29.17
C ARG A 316 -17.31 -63.76 28.89
N GLY A 317 -16.53 -64.82 29.14
CA GLY A 317 -17.04 -66.16 29.42
C GLY A 317 -16.77 -66.49 30.88
N THR A 318 -17.79 -66.37 31.73
CA THR A 318 -17.77 -66.69 33.16
C THR A 318 -17.83 -68.21 33.39
N PRO A 319 -17.01 -68.83 34.26
CA PRO A 319 -17.33 -70.10 34.92
C PRO A 319 -17.92 -69.81 36.32
N PRO A 320 -18.86 -70.62 36.84
CA PRO A 320 -18.48 -71.76 37.70
C PRO A 320 -19.43 -72.96 37.48
N GLY A 321 -19.15 -74.21 37.83
CA GLY A 321 -18.65 -74.79 39.06
C GLY A 321 -19.43 -76.11 39.24
N GLY A 322 -18.74 -77.23 39.45
CA GLY A 322 -19.36 -78.54 39.55
C GLY A 322 -19.87 -78.89 40.95
N ALA A 323 -20.90 -79.74 40.99
CA ALA A 323 -21.07 -80.95 41.81
C ALA A 323 -22.49 -81.48 41.56
#